data_AF-A0A7J4R3B1-F1
#
_entry.id   AF-A0A7J4R3B1-F1
#
_cell.length_a   1.000
_cell.length_b   1.000
_cell.length_c   1.000
_cell.angle_alpha   90.00
_cell.angle_beta   90.00
_cell.angle_gamma   90.00
#
_symmetry.space_group_name_H-M   'P 1'
#
loop_
_entity.id
_entity.type
_entity.pdbx_description
1 polymer ?
#
loop_
_entity_poly.entity_id
_entity_poly.type
_entity_poly.pdbx_seq_one_letter_code
_entity_poly.pdbx_strand_id
1 'polypeptide(L)'
;MVVRPLINRVEGSDLTETSYIVDDEETLRNLRGEDEYGHPLAEDDPRAVLHYRWMHELAQADNPDPEPFPEHLEIRCPHCGSPADDYDMPTPVEDRLSTVDIRGNPKPGMQVERHLIDGDVAIFNRQPSLHRMSMMVHEVRVMEGHTFRFNLAVCTPYNADFDGDEMNLHVIQSEEARAEAKI
;
A
#
# COMPACT_ATOMS: atom_id res chain seq x y z
N MET A 1 -12.18 -11.21 11.90
CA MET A 1 -13.44 -11.81 11.44
C MET A 1 -14.26 -12.14 12.67
N VAL A 2 -15.41 -11.50 12.83
CA VAL A 2 -16.31 -11.74 13.95
C VAL A 2 -17.30 -12.84 13.56
N VAL A 3 -17.49 -13.81 14.46
CA VAL A 3 -18.38 -14.94 14.27
C VAL A 3 -19.37 -14.94 15.42
N ARG A 4 -20.66 -14.91 15.09
CA ARG A 4 -21.75 -14.92 16.07
C ARG A 4 -22.43 -16.29 16.13
N PRO A 5 -22.77 -16.80 17.33
CA PRO A 5 -23.53 -18.04 17.45
C PRO A 5 -24.99 -17.79 17.05
N LEU A 6 -25.49 -18.60 16.12
CA LEU A 6 -26.89 -18.68 15.73
C LEU A 6 -27.49 -19.96 16.31
N ILE A 7 -28.35 -19.79 17.31
CA ILE A 7 -29.03 -20.89 18.00
C ILE A 7 -30.32 -21.21 17.23
N ASN A 8 -30.31 -22.31 16.49
CA ASN A 8 -31.49 -22.84 15.79
C ASN A 8 -32.20 -23.85 16.71
N ARG A 9 -33.53 -23.75 16.78
CA ARG A 9 -34.35 -24.69 17.54
C ARG A 9 -34.84 -25.78 16.61
N VAL A 10 -34.55 -27.04 16.92
CA VAL A 10 -34.94 -28.18 16.06
C VAL A 10 -36.44 -28.43 16.24
N GLU A 11 -37.23 -28.28 15.17
CA GLU A 11 -38.67 -28.48 15.22
C GLU A 11 -39.02 -29.89 15.75
N GLY A 12 -39.79 -29.93 16.84
CA GLY A 12 -40.27 -31.18 17.45
C GLY A 12 -39.36 -31.78 18.54
N SER A 13 -38.29 -31.09 18.97
CA SER A 13 -37.49 -31.49 20.14
C SER A 13 -37.06 -30.28 20.98
N ASP A 14 -36.72 -30.48 22.25
CA ASP A 14 -36.11 -29.43 23.10
C ASP A 14 -34.61 -29.24 22.82
N LEU A 15 -34.09 -29.80 21.72
CA LEU A 15 -32.69 -29.68 21.34
C LEU A 15 -32.45 -28.38 20.57
N THR A 16 -31.43 -27.63 21.00
CA THR A 16 -30.93 -26.44 20.31
C THR A 16 -29.63 -26.76 19.59
N GLU A 17 -29.57 -26.46 18.29
CA GLU A 17 -28.38 -26.59 17.46
C GLU A 17 -27.69 -25.22 17.34
N THR A 18 -26.40 -25.15 17.71
CA THR A 18 -25.64 -23.90 17.59
C THR A 18 -24.84 -23.94 16.28
N SER A 19 -25.21 -23.07 15.35
CA SER A 19 -24.44 -22.78 14.14
C SER A 19 -23.67 -21.47 14.32
N TYR A 20 -22.62 -21.24 13.54
CA TYR A 20 -21.85 -19.98 13.56
C TYR A 20 -21.97 -19.29 12.22
N ILE A 21 -22.26 -17.99 12.25
CA ILE A 21 -22.37 -17.15 11.05
C ILE A 21 -21.35 -16.02 11.17
N VAL A 22 -20.76 -15.66 10.03
CA VAL A 22 -19.85 -14.51 9.94
C VAL A 22 -20.68 -13.23 10.02
N ASP A 23 -20.30 -12.31 10.92
CA ASP A 23 -20.88 -10.97 10.99
C ASP A 23 -19.95 -9.99 10.26
N ASP A 24 -20.29 -9.68 9.01
CA ASP A 24 -19.50 -8.80 8.16
C ASP A 24 -19.56 -7.34 8.65
N GLU A 25 -20.70 -6.88 9.16
CA GLU A 25 -20.83 -5.51 9.67
C GLU A 25 -19.98 -5.30 10.91
N GLU A 26 -20.04 -6.22 11.87
CA GLU A 26 -19.23 -6.15 13.08
C GLU A 26 -17.73 -6.28 12.76
N THR A 27 -17.39 -7.12 11.77
CA THR A 27 -16.00 -7.21 11.28
C THR A 27 -15.52 -5.88 10.68
N LEU A 28 -16.34 -5.19 9.89
CA LEU A 28 -16.00 -3.90 9.31
C LEU A 28 -15.86 -2.80 10.38
N ARG A 29 -16.74 -2.78 11.40
CA ARG A 29 -16.65 -1.84 12.52
C ARG A 29 -15.34 -2.00 13.31
N ASN A 30 -14.96 -3.25 13.59
CA ASN A 30 -13.68 -3.56 14.24
C ASN A 30 -12.47 -3.10 13.41
N LEU A 31 -12.51 -3.24 12.08
CA LEU A 31 -11.45 -2.76 11.18
C LEU A 31 -11.35 -1.23 11.13
N ARG A 32 -12.47 -0.53 11.34
CA ARG A 32 -12.51 0.93 11.47
C ARG A 32 -12.19 1.43 12.88
N GLY A 33 -12.10 0.53 13.86
CA GLY A 33 -11.92 0.90 15.27
C GLY A 33 -13.16 1.59 15.85
N GLU A 34 -14.35 1.30 15.34
CA GLU A 34 -15.61 1.97 15.72
C GLU A 34 -16.54 1.03 16.50
N ASP A 35 -17.35 1.58 17.39
CA ASP A 35 -18.46 0.89 18.06
C ASP A 35 -19.71 0.79 17.16
N GLU A 36 -20.82 0.24 17.69
CA GLU A 36 -22.08 0.13 16.96
C GLU A 36 -22.73 1.48 16.58
N TYR A 37 -22.29 2.56 17.23
CA TYR A 37 -22.78 3.91 17.05
C TYR A 37 -21.81 4.80 16.24
N GLY A 38 -20.67 4.25 15.80
CA GLY A 38 -19.64 4.97 15.04
C GLY A 38 -18.68 5.78 15.90
N HIS A 39 -18.63 5.57 17.22
CA HIS A 39 -17.62 6.20 18.07
C HIS A 39 -16.32 5.39 18.06
N PRO A 40 -15.16 6.06 18.14
CA PRO A 40 -13.88 5.36 18.24
C PRO A 40 -13.81 4.54 19.53
N LEU A 41 -13.40 3.29 19.40
CA LEU A 41 -13.08 2.39 20.50
C LEU A 41 -11.76 2.81 21.16
N ALA A 42 -11.53 2.41 22.40
CA ALA A 42 -10.26 2.70 23.07
C ALA A 42 -9.09 1.92 22.43
N GLU A 43 -7.86 2.44 22.51
CA GLU A 43 -6.66 1.80 21.94
C GLU A 43 -6.38 0.41 22.53
N ASP A 44 -6.75 0.20 23.79
CA ASP A 44 -6.61 -1.06 24.51
C ASP A 44 -7.79 -2.03 24.27
N ASP A 45 -8.81 -1.65 23.50
CA ASP A 45 -9.94 -2.52 23.21
C ASP A 45 -9.52 -3.66 22.25
N PRO A 46 -9.70 -4.94 22.63
CA PRO A 46 -9.33 -6.09 21.81
C PRO A 46 -9.95 -6.08 20.40
N ARG A 47 -11.11 -5.44 20.24
CA ARG A 47 -11.85 -5.35 18.97
C ARG A 47 -11.19 -4.39 17.99
N ALA A 48 -10.50 -3.37 18.49
CA ALA A 48 -9.87 -2.32 17.69
C ALA A 48 -8.36 -2.51 17.52
N VAL A 49 -7.76 -3.56 18.09
CA VAL A 49 -6.31 -3.84 18.01
C VAL A 49 -5.80 -3.82 16.57
N LEU A 50 -6.54 -4.40 15.62
CA LEU A 50 -6.16 -4.40 14.21
C LEU A 50 -6.14 -2.99 13.61
N HIS A 51 -7.13 -2.17 13.94
CA HIS A 51 -7.23 -0.79 13.48
C HIS A 51 -6.05 0.03 14.01
N TYR A 52 -5.82 0.01 15.32
CA TYR A 52 -4.76 0.80 15.96
C TYR A 52 -3.37 0.33 15.58
N ARG A 53 -3.19 -0.97 15.34
CA ARG A 53 -1.95 -1.51 14.80
C ARG A 53 -1.64 -1.00 13.39
N TRP A 54 -2.64 -1.01 12.50
CA TRP A 54 -2.50 -0.44 11.15
C TRP A 54 -2.21 1.07 11.19
N MET A 55 -2.89 1.82 12.06
CA MET A 55 -2.63 3.24 12.27
C MET A 55 -1.19 3.50 12.75
N HIS A 56 -0.66 2.66 13.64
CA HIS A 56 0.71 2.74 14.12
C HIS A 56 1.74 2.45 13.01
N GLU A 57 1.48 1.46 12.16
CA GLU A 57 2.31 1.20 10.97
C GLU A 57 2.30 2.39 10.00
N LEU A 58 1.12 2.95 9.71
CA LEU A 58 0.99 4.12 8.83
C LEU A 58 1.74 5.35 9.36
N ALA A 59 1.65 5.60 10.67
CA ALA A 59 2.33 6.73 11.31
C ALA A 59 3.86 6.65 11.17
N GLN A 60 4.40 5.45 10.96
CA GLN A 60 5.82 5.17 10.88
C GLN A 60 6.28 4.68 9.51
N ALA A 61 5.42 4.76 8.49
CA ALA A 61 5.72 4.22 7.15
C ALA A 61 6.94 4.88 6.49
N ASP A 62 7.19 6.17 6.77
CA ASP A 62 8.33 6.93 6.26
C ASP A 62 9.54 6.90 7.21
N ASN A 63 9.44 6.23 8.37
CA ASN A 63 10.52 6.19 9.36
C ASN A 63 11.54 5.09 8.99
N PRO A 64 12.84 5.42 8.82
CA PRO A 64 13.87 4.43 8.53
C PRO A 64 14.16 3.45 9.68
N ASP A 65 13.78 3.79 10.92
CA ASP A 65 13.92 2.93 12.10
C ASP A 65 12.63 2.96 12.94
N PRO A 66 11.60 2.18 12.55
CA PRO A 66 10.30 2.22 13.20
C PRO A 66 10.36 1.68 14.64
N GLU A 67 9.67 2.38 15.54
CA GLU A 67 9.49 1.97 16.92
C GLU A 67 8.70 0.64 17.00
N PRO A 68 9.03 -0.24 17.96
CA PRO A 68 8.29 -1.49 18.14
C PRO A 68 6.86 -1.23 18.59
N PHE A 69 5.97 -2.19 18.29
CA PHE A 69 4.57 -2.09 18.71
C PHE A 69 4.45 -2.00 20.24
N PRO A 70 3.58 -1.12 20.77
CA PRO A 70 3.17 -1.15 22.16
C PRO A 70 2.63 -2.51 22.57
N GLU A 71 2.86 -2.92 23.83
CA GLU A 71 2.49 -4.27 24.32
C GLU A 71 1.01 -4.66 24.09
N HIS A 72 0.09 -3.69 24.11
CA HIS A 72 -1.35 -3.92 23.89
C HIS A 72 -1.73 -4.11 22.42
N LEU A 73 -0.85 -3.73 21.48
CA LEU A 73 -1.03 -3.95 20.03
C LEU A 73 -0.31 -5.21 19.53
N GLU A 74 0.45 -5.89 20.39
CA GLU A 74 1.07 -7.16 20.07
C GLU A 74 0.04 -8.28 19.98
N ILE A 75 -0.32 -8.67 18.76
CA ILE A 75 -1.19 -9.82 18.52
C ILE A 75 -0.35 -11.09 18.56
N ARG A 76 -0.51 -11.88 19.63
CA ARG A 76 0.03 -13.24 19.73
C ARG A 76 -1.02 -14.26 19.29
N CYS A 77 -0.62 -15.24 18.48
CA CYS A 77 -1.52 -16.31 18.05
C CYS A 77 -1.94 -17.17 19.26
N PRO A 78 -3.24 -17.32 19.56
CA PRO A 78 -3.69 -18.17 20.67
C PRO A 78 -3.50 -19.66 20.41
N HIS A 79 -3.28 -20.07 19.14
CA HIS A 79 -3.09 -21.47 18.75
C HIS A 79 -1.61 -21.88 18.70
N CYS A 80 -0.69 -20.92 18.60
CA CYS A 80 0.73 -21.18 18.71
C CYS A 80 1.38 -20.05 19.52
N GLY A 81 1.67 -20.32 20.80
CA GLY A 81 3.06 -20.06 21.18
C GLY A 81 3.87 -20.84 20.16
N SER A 82 4.49 -20.14 19.20
CA SER A 82 5.12 -20.76 18.03
C SER A 82 5.91 -21.98 18.47
N PRO A 83 5.96 -23.10 17.71
CA PRO A 83 6.72 -24.24 18.15
C PRO A 83 8.10 -23.73 18.55
N ALA A 84 8.42 -23.92 19.82
CA ALA A 84 9.74 -23.62 20.32
C ALA A 84 10.70 -24.42 19.43
N ASP A 85 11.76 -23.79 18.95
CA ASP A 85 12.85 -24.57 18.37
C ASP A 85 13.42 -25.51 19.44
N ASP A 86 14.41 -26.33 19.08
CA ASP A 86 15.04 -27.26 20.03
C ASP A 86 15.66 -26.56 21.27
N TYR A 87 15.64 -25.23 21.33
CA TYR A 87 16.16 -24.36 22.38
C TYR A 87 15.08 -23.58 23.15
N ASP A 88 13.80 -23.97 23.06
CA ASP A 88 12.68 -23.29 23.74
C ASP A 88 12.50 -21.81 23.31
N MET A 89 13.07 -21.40 22.18
CA MET A 89 12.91 -20.04 21.65
C MET A 89 11.67 -19.98 20.75
N PRO A 90 10.80 -18.98 20.90
CA PRO A 90 9.65 -18.81 20.03
C PRO A 90 10.12 -18.68 18.57
N THR A 91 9.66 -19.57 17.70
CA THR A 91 9.85 -19.35 16.27
C THR A 91 9.07 -18.10 15.83
N PRO A 92 9.63 -17.21 15.00
CA PRO A 92 8.87 -16.07 14.51
C PRO A 92 7.69 -16.59 13.66
N VAL A 93 6.46 -16.35 14.11
CA VAL A 93 5.29 -16.55 13.26
C VAL A 93 5.25 -15.37 12.30
N GLU A 94 5.19 -15.65 10.99
CA GLU A 94 4.90 -14.60 10.02
C GLU A 94 3.56 -13.97 10.34
N ASP A 95 3.58 -12.69 10.69
CA ASP A 95 2.37 -11.90 10.77
C ASP A 95 1.76 -11.78 9.39
N ARG A 96 0.65 -12.50 9.16
CA ARG A 96 -0.04 -12.52 7.87
C ARG A 96 -0.66 -11.17 7.51
N LEU A 97 -0.86 -10.28 8.48
CA LEU A 97 -1.50 -8.99 8.29
C LEU A 97 -0.51 -7.85 8.03
N SER A 98 0.78 -8.04 8.35
CA SER A 98 1.80 -7.04 8.06
C SER A 98 1.99 -6.85 6.55
N THR A 99 2.28 -5.61 6.13
CA THR A 99 2.64 -5.26 4.75
C THR A 99 4.08 -5.65 4.40
N VAL A 100 4.91 -5.92 5.42
CA VAL A 100 6.32 -6.30 5.28
C VAL A 100 6.57 -7.75 5.71
N ASP A 101 7.60 -8.37 5.14
CA ASP A 101 8.08 -9.69 5.55
C ASP A 101 8.96 -9.59 6.82
N ILE A 102 9.39 -10.74 7.35
CA ILE A 102 10.28 -10.83 8.52
C ILE A 102 11.65 -10.15 8.33
N ARG A 103 11.99 -9.76 7.10
CA ARG A 103 13.23 -9.06 6.73
C ARG A 103 12.97 -7.57 6.41
N GLY A 104 11.74 -7.09 6.57
CA GLY A 104 11.35 -5.71 6.27
C GLY A 104 11.10 -5.41 4.79
N ASN A 105 11.04 -6.43 3.91
CA ASN A 105 10.70 -6.21 2.50
C ASN A 105 9.18 -6.17 2.30
N PRO A 106 8.67 -5.37 1.34
CA PRO A 106 7.25 -5.39 0.99
C PRO A 106 6.81 -6.78 0.52
N LYS A 107 5.66 -7.25 1.00
CA LYS A 107 5.11 -8.54 0.57
C LYS A 107 4.70 -8.55 -0.91
N PRO A 108 4.75 -9.73 -1.58
CA PRO A 108 4.26 -9.86 -2.95
C PRO A 108 2.79 -9.41 -3.08
N GLY A 109 2.51 -8.59 -4.09
CA GLY A 109 1.19 -8.00 -4.34
C GLY A 109 1.02 -6.57 -3.82
N MET A 110 1.99 -6.06 -3.05
CA MET A 110 2.04 -4.65 -2.67
C MET A 110 2.45 -3.78 -3.87
N GLN A 111 1.80 -2.62 -4.02
CA GLN A 111 2.20 -1.60 -4.99
C GLN A 111 3.11 -0.58 -4.30
N VAL A 112 4.26 -0.28 -4.92
CA VAL A 112 5.23 0.68 -4.39
C VAL A 112 5.33 1.86 -5.35
N GLU A 113 4.93 3.03 -4.89
CA GLU A 113 5.09 4.29 -5.63
C GLU A 113 6.51 4.84 -5.40
N ARG A 114 7.42 4.50 -6.29
CA ARG A 114 8.81 4.98 -6.24
C ARG A 114 8.98 6.31 -6.98
N HIS A 115 10.04 7.03 -6.63
CA HIS A 115 10.50 8.18 -7.39
C HIS A 115 10.97 7.78 -8.81
N LEU A 116 11.02 8.77 -9.72
CA LEU A 116 11.61 8.60 -11.04
C LEU A 116 13.11 8.33 -10.91
N ILE A 117 13.59 7.36 -11.68
CA ILE A 117 15.00 6.98 -11.73
C ILE A 117 15.50 7.05 -13.17
N ASP A 118 16.82 6.97 -13.32
CA ASP A 118 17.46 6.89 -14.63
C ASP A 118 16.93 5.69 -15.42
N GLY A 119 16.61 5.91 -16.70
CA GLY A 119 16.06 4.88 -17.59
C GLY A 119 14.54 4.77 -17.60
N ASP A 120 13.83 5.53 -16.76
CA ASP A 120 12.38 5.66 -16.87
C ASP A 120 11.97 6.41 -18.14
N VAL A 121 10.75 6.14 -18.59
CA VAL A 121 10.23 6.70 -19.83
C VAL A 121 9.14 7.71 -19.52
N ALA A 122 9.28 8.91 -20.06
CA ALA A 122 8.33 10.00 -19.89
C ALA A 122 8.02 10.68 -21.22
N ILE A 123 6.83 11.24 -21.32
CA ILE A 123 6.41 12.00 -22.51
C ILE A 123 6.70 13.47 -22.28
N PHE A 124 7.43 14.08 -23.21
CA PHE A 124 7.83 15.47 -23.16
C PHE A 124 7.17 16.26 -24.27
N ASN A 125 6.56 17.40 -23.91
CA ASN A 125 5.74 18.22 -24.80
C ASN A 125 6.03 19.72 -24.63
N ARG A 126 5.99 20.47 -25.74
CA ARG A 126 5.98 21.94 -25.74
C ARG A 126 4.68 22.45 -26.35
N GLN A 127 4.05 23.40 -25.68
CA GLN A 127 2.83 24.04 -26.16
C GLN A 127 3.18 25.27 -27.02
N PRO A 128 2.47 25.53 -28.14
CA PRO A 128 1.38 24.77 -28.74
C PRO A 128 1.84 23.51 -29.51
N SER A 129 1.13 22.39 -29.33
CA SER A 129 1.40 21.15 -30.07
C SER A 129 0.81 21.21 -31.50
N LEU A 130 1.60 21.60 -32.49
CA LEU A 130 1.15 21.75 -33.89
C LEU A 130 1.17 20.44 -34.69
N HIS A 131 2.05 19.51 -34.32
CA HIS A 131 2.21 18.23 -35.01
C HIS A 131 2.62 17.13 -34.04
N ARG A 132 2.51 15.86 -34.45
CA ARG A 132 2.83 14.71 -33.60
C ARG A 132 4.23 14.80 -32.96
N MET A 133 5.21 15.31 -33.67
CA MET A 133 6.59 15.46 -33.18
C MET A 133 6.75 16.52 -32.08
N SER A 134 5.71 17.30 -31.77
CA SER A 134 5.73 18.24 -30.64
C SER A 134 5.51 17.53 -29.30
N MET A 135 5.21 16.23 -29.33
CA MET A 135 5.08 15.35 -28.16
C MET A 135 5.84 14.06 -28.44
N MET A 136 6.96 13.86 -27.73
CA MET A 136 7.80 12.68 -27.94
C MET A 136 8.18 12.07 -26.62
N VAL A 137 8.53 10.79 -26.69
CA VAL A 137 8.98 10.00 -25.57
C VAL A 137 10.49 10.21 -25.38
N HIS A 138 10.91 10.41 -24.13
CA HIS A 138 12.31 10.52 -23.75
C HIS A 138 12.63 9.58 -22.59
N GLU A 139 13.89 9.16 -22.54
CA GLU A 139 14.46 8.48 -21.39
C GLU A 139 14.88 9.52 -20.35
N VAL A 140 14.42 9.32 -19.11
CA VAL A 140 14.69 10.18 -17.98
C VAL A 140 16.10 9.95 -17.49
N ARG A 141 16.80 11.05 -17.25
CA ARG A 141 18.06 11.08 -16.51
C ARG A 141 17.97 12.14 -15.43
N VAL A 142 18.03 11.69 -14.18
CA VAL A 142 17.98 12.55 -13.00
C VAL A 142 19.32 13.27 -12.88
N MET A 143 19.26 14.60 -12.80
CA MET A 143 20.42 15.46 -12.69
C MET A 143 20.12 16.58 -11.71
N GLU A 144 21.17 17.13 -11.09
CA GLU A 144 21.03 18.31 -10.24
C GLU A 144 20.58 19.53 -11.07
N GLY A 145 19.54 20.22 -10.59
CA GLY A 145 18.98 21.43 -11.19
C GLY A 145 17.45 21.50 -11.09
N HIS A 146 16.91 22.62 -11.56
CA HIS A 146 15.46 22.89 -11.58
C HIS A 146 14.90 23.06 -13.00
N THR A 147 15.62 22.59 -14.02
CA THR A 147 15.24 22.74 -15.43
C THR A 147 15.25 21.41 -16.16
N PHE A 148 14.33 21.23 -17.10
CA PHE A 148 14.39 20.11 -18.04
C PHE A 148 15.50 20.35 -19.08
N ARG A 149 16.29 19.32 -19.36
CA ARG A 149 17.39 19.38 -20.32
C ARG A 149 17.18 18.29 -21.36
N PHE A 150 17.34 18.66 -22.63
CA PHE A 150 17.29 17.74 -23.75
C PHE A 150 18.33 18.14 -24.79
N ASN A 151 18.60 17.25 -25.74
CA ASN A 151 19.63 17.47 -26.76
C ASN A 151 19.21 18.57 -27.75
N LEU A 152 20.15 19.45 -28.12
CA LEU A 152 19.97 20.51 -29.13
C LEU A 152 19.47 19.99 -30.48
N ALA A 153 19.80 18.75 -30.84
CA ALA A 153 19.29 18.11 -32.06
C ALA A 153 17.76 17.95 -32.08
N VAL A 154 17.12 17.99 -30.92
CA VAL A 154 15.67 17.81 -30.74
C VAL A 154 14.95 19.16 -30.57
N CYS A 155 15.65 20.29 -30.68
CA CYS A 155 15.02 21.61 -30.62
C CYS A 155 14.08 21.89 -31.79
N THR A 156 14.44 21.44 -33.00
CA THR A 156 13.64 21.68 -34.21
C THR A 156 12.20 21.13 -34.13
N PRO A 157 11.95 19.87 -33.72
CA PRO A 157 10.57 19.37 -33.59
C PRO A 157 9.77 20.04 -32.47
N TYR A 158 10.42 20.52 -31.40
CA TYR A 158 9.71 21.27 -30.35
C TYR A 158 9.57 22.76 -30.67
N ASN A 159 10.27 23.24 -31.70
CA ASN A 159 10.43 24.65 -32.01
C ASN A 159 10.90 25.45 -30.77
N ALA A 160 11.87 24.90 -30.03
CA ALA A 160 12.39 25.46 -28.77
C ALA A 160 13.66 26.29 -29.01
N ASP A 161 13.78 27.42 -28.32
CA ASP A 161 14.88 28.40 -28.47
C ASP A 161 15.58 28.81 -27.16
N PHE A 162 15.18 28.24 -26.02
CA PHE A 162 15.80 28.41 -24.69
C PHE A 162 15.86 29.87 -24.17
N ASP A 163 14.95 30.73 -24.58
CA ASP A 163 14.88 32.12 -24.13
C ASP A 163 14.00 32.34 -22.87
N GLY A 164 13.48 31.25 -22.30
CA GLY A 164 12.49 31.26 -21.22
C GLY A 164 11.36 30.25 -21.39
N ASP A 165 11.49 29.34 -22.36
CA ASP A 165 10.51 28.29 -22.67
C ASP A 165 10.12 27.42 -21.45
N GLU A 166 8.81 27.20 -21.34
CA GLU A 166 8.22 26.21 -20.43
C GLU A 166 7.77 24.97 -21.23
N MET A 167 8.05 23.78 -20.68
CA MET A 167 7.70 22.50 -21.29
C MET A 167 7.12 21.55 -20.25
N ASN A 168 6.22 20.68 -20.70
CA ASN A 168 5.49 19.75 -19.85
C ASN A 168 6.11 18.36 -19.92
N LEU A 169 6.16 17.69 -18.77
CA LEU A 169 6.57 16.29 -18.62
C LEU A 169 5.40 15.47 -18.09
N HIS A 170 5.09 14.37 -18.75
CA HIS A 170 4.04 13.43 -18.35
C HIS A 170 4.66 12.07 -18.04
N VAL A 171 4.45 11.59 -16.82
CA VAL A 171 4.99 10.30 -16.34
C VAL A 171 3.96 9.20 -16.58
N ILE A 172 4.38 8.15 -17.27
CA ILE A 172 3.52 7.02 -17.63
C ILE A 172 3.43 6.06 -16.44
N GLN A 173 2.21 5.75 -16.00
CA GLN A 173 1.96 4.92 -14.81
C GLN A 173 1.83 3.42 -15.14
N SER A 174 1.17 3.06 -16.26
CA SER A 174 0.92 1.66 -16.60
C SER A 174 2.08 1.03 -17.38
N GLU A 175 2.38 -0.24 -17.10
CA GLU A 175 3.41 -0.99 -17.82
C GLU A 175 3.10 -1.14 -19.31
N GLU A 176 1.82 -1.31 -19.67
CA GLU A 176 1.37 -1.39 -21.06
C GLU A 176 1.69 -0.11 -21.84
N ALA A 177 1.41 1.06 -21.26
CA ALA A 177 1.72 2.34 -21.89
C ALA A 177 3.24 2.62 -21.90
N ARG A 178 3.99 2.16 -20.89
CA ARG A 178 5.47 2.23 -20.90
C ARG A 178 6.05 1.39 -22.03
N ALA A 179 5.47 0.22 -22.30
CA ALA A 179 5.86 -0.62 -23.43
C ALA A 179 5.53 0.04 -24.77
N GLU A 180 4.31 0.56 -24.93
CA GLU A 180 3.91 1.27 -26.16
C GLU A 180 4.79 2.49 -26.44
N ALA A 181 5.17 3.24 -25.41
CA ALA A 181 6.04 4.39 -25.52
C ALA A 181 7.48 4.04 -25.95
N LYS A 182 7.93 2.80 -25.71
CA LYS A 182 9.28 2.32 -26.08
C LYS A 182 9.35 1.71 -27.50
N ILE A 183 8.21 1.47 -28.15
CA ILE A 183 8.13 0.89 -29.51
C ILE A 183 8.34 1.99 -30.56
#